data_AF-R4MIH5-F1
#
_entry.id   AF-R4MIH5-F1
#
_cell.length_a   1.000
_cell.length_b   1.000
_cell.length_c   1.000
_cell.angle_alpha   90.00
_cell.angle_beta   90.00
_cell.angle_gamma   90.00
#
_symmetry.space_group_name_H-M   'P 1'
#
loop_
_entity.id
_entity.type
_entity.pdbx_description
1 polymer ?
#
loop_
_entity_poly.entity_id
_entity_poly.type
_entity_poly.pdbx_seq_one_letter_code
_entity_poly.pdbx_strand_id
1 'polypeptide(L)'
;MQARGQVLITAAELAGMIQAGDPVSILDVRWRLDEPDGHAAYLQGHLPGAVFVSLEDELSDHTIAGRGRHPLPSGASLQATVRRCGIRHDVPVVVYDDWNRAGSARAWWVLTAAGIANVRILDGGLPRWPPDWPASRPDRRTRECDCAAR
;
A
#
# COMPACT_ATOMS: atom_id res chain seq x y z
N MET A 1 22.34 -13.47 3.46
CA MET A 1 21.21 -12.61 3.05
C MET A 1 20.28 -12.51 4.25
N GLN A 2 20.21 -11.36 4.94
CA GLN A 2 19.45 -11.25 6.18
C GLN A 2 17.94 -11.30 5.89
N ALA A 3 17.20 -12.18 6.57
CA ALA A 3 15.75 -12.35 6.42
C ALA A 3 14.96 -11.01 6.54
N ARG A 4 15.53 -10.03 7.27
CA ARG A 4 14.97 -8.69 7.41
C ARG A 4 14.85 -7.94 6.08
N GLY A 5 15.83 -8.04 5.17
CA GLY A 5 15.80 -7.35 3.87
C GLY A 5 14.85 -7.96 2.84
N GLN A 6 14.30 -9.15 3.13
CA GLN A 6 13.26 -9.77 2.31
C GLN A 6 11.86 -9.22 2.67
N VAL A 7 11.70 -8.66 3.87
CA VAL A 7 10.42 -8.18 4.39
C VAL A 7 10.41 -6.66 4.52
N LEU A 8 11.55 -6.03 4.81
CA LEU A 8 11.66 -4.59 5.02
C LEU A 8 12.51 -3.94 3.93
N ILE A 9 12.15 -2.72 3.56
CA ILE A 9 12.95 -1.83 2.72
C ILE A 9 13.13 -0.49 3.42
N THR A 10 14.34 0.06 3.41
CA THR A 10 14.59 1.37 4.03
C THR A 10 14.12 2.50 3.12
N ALA A 11 13.84 3.67 3.71
CA ALA A 11 13.48 4.86 2.95
C ALA A 11 14.58 5.25 1.94
N ALA A 12 15.86 5.07 2.29
CA ALA A 12 16.98 5.36 1.40
C ALA A 12 17.03 4.41 0.19
N GLU A 13 16.80 3.12 0.39
CA GLU A 13 16.74 2.14 -0.70
C GLU A 13 15.57 2.42 -1.64
N LEU A 14 14.37 2.66 -1.10
CA LEU A 14 13.20 3.00 -1.92
C LEU A 14 13.41 4.31 -2.68
N ALA A 15 13.96 5.34 -2.04
CA ALA A 15 14.27 6.60 -2.72
C ALA A 15 15.28 6.38 -3.86
N GLY A 16 16.32 5.57 -3.65
CA GLY A 16 17.28 5.22 -4.69
C GLY A 16 16.64 4.53 -5.90
N MET A 17 15.72 3.58 -5.67
CA MET A 17 14.96 2.92 -6.75
C MET A 17 14.11 3.92 -7.55
N ILE A 18 13.42 4.84 -6.86
CA ILE A 18 12.61 5.86 -7.52
C ILE A 18 13.50 6.81 -8.35
N GLN A 19 14.65 7.24 -7.82
CA GLN A 19 15.60 8.10 -8.53
C GLN A 19 16.20 7.42 -9.77
N ALA A 20 16.49 6.13 -9.67
CA ALA A 20 17.00 5.33 -10.79
C ALA A 20 15.95 5.08 -11.88
N GLY A 21 14.66 5.30 -11.58
CA GLY A 21 13.56 4.96 -12.48
C GLY A 21 13.26 3.46 -12.52
N ASP A 22 13.69 2.72 -11.49
CA ASP A 22 13.43 1.29 -11.39
C ASP A 22 11.92 1.04 -11.19
N PRO A 23 11.34 0.01 -11.83
CA PRO A 23 9.93 -0.29 -11.63
C PRO A 23 9.69 -0.73 -10.19
N VAL A 24 8.81 -0.03 -9.49
CA VAL A 24 8.35 -0.37 -8.14
C VAL A 24 6.87 -0.02 -8.00
N SER A 25 6.09 -0.92 -7.41
CA SER A 25 4.68 -0.66 -7.06
C SER A 25 4.63 -0.21 -5.61
N ILE A 26 4.19 1.01 -5.35
CA ILE A 26 4.11 1.57 -4.00
C ILE A 26 2.64 1.61 -3.59
N LEU A 27 2.32 1.05 -2.43
CA LEU A 27 0.96 1.00 -1.89
C LEU A 27 0.90 1.77 -0.58
N ASP A 28 -0.04 2.72 -0.52
CA ASP A 28 -0.39 3.45 0.68
C ASP A 28 -1.58 2.75 1.36
N VAL A 29 -1.35 2.22 2.55
CA VAL A 29 -2.36 1.49 3.33
C VAL A 29 -2.53 2.12 4.70
N ARG A 30 -2.51 3.46 4.72
CA ARG A 30 -2.78 4.24 5.94
C ARG A 30 -4.15 3.89 6.50
N TRP A 31 -4.14 3.45 7.75
CA TRP A 31 -5.31 3.07 8.51
C TRP A 31 -5.01 3.30 9.99
N ARG A 32 -5.97 3.88 10.70
CA ARG A 32 -5.87 4.11 12.14
C ARG A 32 -7.18 3.74 12.83
N LEU A 33 -7.11 3.43 14.12
CA LEU A 33 -8.31 3.07 14.87
C LEU A 33 -9.26 4.27 15.08
N ASP A 34 -8.69 5.47 15.20
CA ASP A 34 -9.41 6.75 15.34
C ASP A 34 -9.85 7.32 13.98
N GLU A 35 -9.11 7.00 12.91
CA GLU A 35 -9.40 7.43 11.54
C GLU A 35 -9.16 6.24 10.57
N PRO A 36 -10.17 5.36 10.40
CA PRO A 36 -10.02 4.15 9.58
C PRO A 36 -9.85 4.45 8.08
N ASP A 37 -10.39 5.57 7.61
CA ASP A 37 -10.22 6.02 6.23
C ASP A 37 -8.98 6.91 6.09
N GLY A 38 -7.89 6.32 5.63
CA GLY A 38 -6.65 7.04 5.32
C GLY A 38 -6.66 7.81 4.00
N HIS A 39 -7.75 7.78 3.22
CA HIS A 39 -7.78 8.36 1.88
C HIS A 39 -7.59 9.88 1.90
N ALA A 40 -8.21 10.57 2.86
CA ALA A 40 -8.03 12.01 3.02
C ALA A 40 -6.56 12.38 3.28
N ALA A 41 -5.87 11.62 4.14
CA ALA A 41 -4.45 11.81 4.42
C ALA A 41 -3.56 11.48 3.20
N TYR A 42 -3.94 10.47 2.40
CA TYR A 42 -3.30 10.17 1.11
C TYR A 42 -3.39 11.36 0.14
N LEU A 43 -4.56 11.97 0.00
CA LEU A 43 -4.76 13.13 -0.88
C LEU A 43 -3.97 14.37 -0.44
N GLN A 44 -3.72 14.52 0.87
CA GLN A 44 -2.92 15.63 1.40
C GLN A 44 -1.42 15.47 1.10
N GLY A 45 -0.94 14.24 0.91
CA GLY A 45 0.44 13.98 0.49
C GLY A 45 0.80 12.51 0.63
N HIS A 46 1.46 11.96 -0.38
CA HIS A 46 1.85 10.55 -0.47
C HIS A 46 3.15 10.38 -1.26
N LEU A 47 3.73 9.18 -1.18
CA LEU A 47 4.94 8.81 -1.91
C LEU A 47 4.71 8.85 -3.44
N PRO A 48 5.72 9.18 -4.27
CA PRO A 48 5.52 9.26 -5.72
C PRO A 48 5.15 7.94 -6.34
N GLY A 49 4.07 7.95 -7.13
CA GLY A 49 3.53 6.75 -7.75
C GLY A 49 2.85 5.80 -6.76
N ALA A 50 2.64 6.21 -5.50
CA ALA A 50 1.88 5.42 -4.55
C ALA A 50 0.41 5.35 -4.93
N VAL A 51 -0.18 4.16 -4.82
CA VAL A 51 -1.60 3.93 -4.98
C VAL A 51 -2.22 3.68 -3.61
N PHE A 52 -3.31 4.38 -3.30
CA PHE A 52 -4.05 4.14 -2.06
C PHE A 52 -4.81 2.82 -2.11
N VAL A 53 -4.72 2.06 -1.02
CA VAL A 53 -5.43 0.79 -0.80
C VAL A 53 -6.12 0.82 0.54
N SER A 54 -7.45 0.68 0.55
CA SER A 54 -8.25 0.70 1.77
C SER A 54 -8.10 -0.60 2.54
N LEU A 55 -7.71 -0.52 3.83
CA LEU A 55 -7.66 -1.72 4.67
C LEU A 55 -9.06 -2.29 4.94
N GLU A 56 -10.05 -1.42 5.10
CA GLU A 56 -11.44 -1.80 5.37
C GLU A 56 -12.10 -2.38 4.11
N ASP A 57 -11.93 -1.74 2.95
CA ASP A 57 -12.70 -2.12 1.75
C ASP A 57 -12.00 -3.13 0.85
N GLU A 58 -10.66 -3.13 0.80
CA GLU A 58 -9.90 -3.92 -0.18
C GLU A 58 -9.07 -5.03 0.44
N LEU A 59 -8.63 -4.85 1.69
CA LEU A 59 -7.88 -5.87 2.45
C LEU A 59 -8.74 -6.60 3.49
N SER A 60 -10.03 -6.29 3.51
CA SER A 60 -11.02 -6.90 4.39
C SER A 60 -12.36 -7.07 3.67
N ASP A 61 -13.19 -7.99 4.16
CA ASP A 61 -14.55 -8.20 3.68
C ASP A 61 -15.53 -8.20 4.85
N HIS A 62 -16.14 -7.04 5.09
CA HIS A 62 -17.08 -6.83 6.18
C HIS A 62 -18.47 -7.43 5.92
N THR A 63 -18.73 -8.00 4.74
CA THR A 63 -19.97 -8.77 4.49
C THR A 63 -19.97 -10.10 5.23
N ILE A 64 -18.78 -10.59 5.63
CA ILE A 64 -18.61 -11.86 6.34
C ILE A 64 -18.76 -11.65 7.86
N ALA A 65 -19.89 -12.07 8.41
CA ALA A 65 -20.11 -12.05 9.86
C ALA A 65 -19.33 -13.18 10.59
N GLY A 66 -18.94 -12.91 11.84
CA GLY A 66 -18.43 -13.93 12.77
C GLY A 66 -16.95 -14.33 12.59
N ARG A 67 -16.19 -13.64 11.73
CA ARG A 67 -14.76 -13.93 11.48
C ARG A 67 -13.79 -12.84 11.97
N GLY A 68 -14.17 -12.11 13.02
CA GLY A 68 -13.38 -11.02 13.59
C GLY A 68 -13.67 -9.66 12.95
N ARG A 69 -12.84 -8.65 13.24
CA ARG A 69 -13.04 -7.26 12.80
C ARG A 69 -12.69 -7.03 11.33
N HIS A 70 -11.71 -7.76 10.80
CA HIS A 70 -11.21 -7.64 9.43
C HIS A 70 -11.14 -9.01 8.76
N PRO A 71 -12.30 -9.61 8.40
CA PRO A 71 -12.35 -10.88 7.69
C PRO A 71 -11.56 -10.78 6.37
N LEU A 72 -11.02 -11.89 5.89
CA LEU A 72 -10.23 -11.87 4.66
C LEU A 72 -11.12 -11.67 3.43
N PRO A 73 -10.68 -10.85 2.45
CA PRO A 73 -11.39 -10.68 1.21
C PRO A 73 -11.38 -11.97 0.39
N SER A 74 -12.39 -12.11 -0.47
CA SER A 74 -12.39 -13.19 -1.47
C SER A 74 -11.19 -13.05 -2.42
N GLY A 75 -10.72 -14.18 -2.96
CA GLY A 75 -9.63 -14.15 -3.95
C GLY A 75 -9.95 -13.30 -5.19
N ALA A 76 -11.22 -13.27 -5.60
CA ALA A 76 -11.68 -12.46 -6.74
C ALA A 76 -11.63 -10.95 -6.41
N SER A 77 -12.07 -10.56 -5.21
CA SER A 77 -11.99 -9.16 -4.73
C SER A 77 -10.53 -8.70 -4.65
N LEU A 78 -9.66 -9.53 -4.04
CA LEU A 78 -8.25 -9.22 -3.94
C LEU A 78 -7.58 -9.13 -5.32
N GLN A 79 -7.92 -10.01 -6.25
CA GLN A 79 -7.42 -9.94 -7.62
C GLN A 79 -7.82 -8.65 -8.33
N ALA A 80 -9.04 -8.16 -8.09
CA ALA A 80 -9.49 -6.88 -8.63
C ALA A 80 -8.69 -5.71 -8.07
N THR A 81 -8.46 -5.68 -6.75
CA THR A 81 -7.59 -4.69 -6.09
C THR A 81 -6.17 -4.71 -6.64
N VAL A 82 -5.55 -5.90 -6.74
CA VAL A 82 -4.17 -6.07 -7.25
C VAL A 82 -4.04 -5.52 -8.68
N ARG A 83 -5.04 -5.78 -9.54
CA ARG A 83 -5.10 -5.24 -10.90
C ARG A 83 -5.29 -3.72 -10.93
N ARG A 84 -6.19 -3.19 -10.11
CA ARG A 84 -6.43 -1.73 -9.94
C ARG A 84 -5.16 -1.02 -9.51
N CYS A 85 -4.40 -1.62 -8.61
CA CYS A 85 -3.13 -1.09 -8.12
C CYS A 85 -1.98 -1.17 -9.14
N GLY A 86 -2.17 -1.86 -10.27
CA GLY A 86 -1.13 -2.05 -11.28
C GLY A 86 0.06 -2.89 -10.81
N ILE A 87 -0.15 -3.78 -9.82
CA ILE A 87 0.88 -4.71 -9.34
C ILE A 87 1.19 -5.71 -10.44
N ARG A 88 2.49 -5.88 -10.73
CA ARG A 88 3.00 -6.81 -11.73
C ARG A 88 3.86 -7.88 -11.06
N HIS A 89 3.88 -9.08 -11.62
CA HIS A 89 4.53 -10.25 -11.03
C HIS A 89 6.07 -10.09 -10.90
N ASP A 90 6.68 -9.32 -11.79
CA ASP A 90 8.12 -9.07 -11.88
C ASP A 90 8.57 -7.77 -11.18
N VAL A 91 7.63 -7.05 -10.56
CA VAL A 91 7.88 -5.74 -9.95
C VAL A 91 7.78 -5.84 -8.43
N PRO A 92 8.78 -5.34 -7.68
CA PRO A 92 8.70 -5.31 -6.23
C PRO A 92 7.55 -4.43 -5.76
N VAL A 93 6.84 -4.90 -4.75
CA VAL A 93 5.73 -4.17 -4.12
C VAL A 93 6.22 -3.64 -2.77
N VAL A 94 6.05 -2.34 -2.54
CA VAL A 94 6.37 -1.70 -1.27
C VAL A 94 5.11 -1.15 -0.65
N VAL A 95 4.75 -1.66 0.54
CA VAL A 95 3.61 -1.20 1.32
C VAL A 95 4.10 -0.28 2.46
N TYR A 96 3.37 0.78 2.74
CA TYR A 96 3.68 1.67 3.85
C TYR A 96 2.44 2.22 4.53
N ASP A 97 2.63 2.69 5.77
CA ASP A 97 1.68 3.50 6.52
C ASP A 97 2.40 4.60 7.30
N ASP A 98 1.64 5.38 8.08
CA ASP A 98 2.11 6.52 8.88
C ASP A 98 1.91 6.35 10.39
N TRP A 99 1.39 5.21 10.84
CA TRP A 99 1.02 5.01 12.25
C TRP A 99 1.82 3.91 12.95
N ASN A 100 1.31 2.69 13.01
CA ASN A 100 1.88 1.61 13.82
C ASN A 100 2.23 0.35 13.01
N ARG A 101 2.36 0.47 11.68
CA ARG A 101 2.56 -0.67 10.78
C ARG A 101 1.39 -1.65 10.68
N ALA A 102 0.22 -1.38 11.30
CA ALA A 102 -0.91 -2.31 11.25
C ALA A 102 -1.45 -2.43 9.82
N GLY A 103 -1.58 -1.31 9.12
CA GLY A 103 -2.03 -1.25 7.74
C GLY A 103 -1.07 -1.96 6.80
N SER A 104 0.20 -1.57 6.85
CA SER A 104 1.27 -2.13 6.03
C SER A 104 1.54 -3.60 6.31
N ALA A 105 1.51 -4.05 7.57
CA ALA A 105 1.65 -5.46 7.91
C ALA A 105 0.46 -6.30 7.40
N ARG A 106 -0.77 -5.79 7.51
CA ARG A 106 -1.96 -6.45 6.96
C ARG A 106 -1.86 -6.62 5.45
N ALA A 107 -1.52 -5.55 4.74
CA ALA A 107 -1.33 -5.57 3.29
C ALA A 107 -0.23 -6.57 2.89
N TRP A 108 0.92 -6.51 3.57
CA TRP A 108 2.01 -7.44 3.35
C TRP A 108 1.56 -8.90 3.52
N TRP A 109 0.85 -9.21 4.61
CA TRP A 109 0.36 -10.57 4.86
C TRP A 109 -0.65 -11.02 3.81
N VAL A 110 -1.63 -10.18 3.46
CA VAL A 110 -2.68 -10.53 2.49
C VAL A 110 -2.07 -10.78 1.10
N LEU A 111 -1.17 -9.92 0.65
CA LEU A 111 -0.54 -10.04 -0.67
C LEU A 111 0.41 -11.25 -0.74
N THR A 112 1.20 -11.50 0.32
CA THR A 112 2.09 -12.67 0.39
C THR A 112 1.31 -13.97 0.48
N ALA A 113 0.22 -14.01 1.27
CA ALA A 113 -0.69 -15.15 1.36
C ALA A 113 -1.40 -15.45 0.02
N ALA A 114 -1.65 -14.43 -0.80
CA ALA A 114 -2.19 -14.56 -2.15
C ALA A 114 -1.15 -15.00 -3.20
N GLY A 115 0.11 -15.20 -2.81
CA GLY A 115 1.19 -15.67 -3.68
C GLY A 115 1.94 -14.56 -4.43
N ILE A 116 1.73 -13.28 -4.08
CA ILE A 116 2.52 -12.18 -4.65
C ILE A 116 3.92 -12.22 -4.03
N ALA A 117 4.93 -12.38 -4.89
CA ALA A 117 6.32 -12.37 -4.49
C ALA A 117 6.85 -10.93 -4.29
N ASN A 118 7.96 -10.79 -3.57
CA ASN A 118 8.70 -9.52 -3.42
C ASN A 118 7.90 -8.36 -2.81
N VAL A 119 6.99 -8.65 -1.88
CA VAL A 119 6.29 -7.62 -1.09
C VAL A 119 7.12 -7.24 0.13
N ARG A 120 7.40 -5.95 0.30
CA ARG A 120 8.22 -5.40 1.40
C ARG A 120 7.49 -4.25 2.09
N ILE A 121 7.74 -4.06 3.37
CA ILE A 121 7.21 -2.98 4.19
C ILE A 121 8.27 -1.87 4.31
N LEU A 122 7.86 -0.61 4.16
CA LEU A 122 8.75 0.53 4.38
C LEU A 122 9.16 0.65 5.86
N ASP A 123 10.44 0.44 6.15
CA ASP A 123 11.00 0.59 7.49
C ASP A 123 10.99 2.08 7.89
N GLY A 124 10.45 2.36 9.07
CA GLY A 124 10.17 3.74 9.51
C GLY A 124 8.85 4.36 9.03
N GLY A 125 8.16 3.79 8.03
CA GLY A 125 6.89 4.33 7.51
C GLY A 125 7.05 5.71 6.85
N LEU A 126 5.94 6.38 6.56
CA LEU A 126 5.92 7.72 5.96
C LEU A 126 6.73 8.78 6.76
N PRO A 127 6.74 8.80 8.11
CA PRO A 127 7.52 9.77 8.88
C PRO A 127 9.03 9.69 8.69
N ARG A 128 9.54 8.54 8.22
CA ARG A 128 10.98 8.35 7.93
C ARG A 128 11.35 8.70 6.49
N TRP A 129 10.37 9.04 5.66
CA TRP A 129 10.61 9.49 4.31
C TRP A 129 11.34 10.86 4.33
N PRO A 130 12.36 11.08 3.49
CA PRO A 130 13.08 12.35 3.48
C PRO A 130 12.14 13.54 3.21
N PRO A 131 12.15 14.59 4.06
CA PRO A 131 11.27 15.76 3.89
C PRO A 131 11.59 16.57 2.63
N ASP A 132 12.82 16.45 2.11
CA ASP A 132 13.33 17.17 0.94
C ASP A 132 12.91 16.51 -0.38
N TRP A 133 12.20 15.39 -0.31
CA TRP A 133 11.70 14.69 -1.48
C TRP A 133 10.47 15.43 -2.04
N PRO A 134 10.37 15.69 -3.35
CA PRO A 134 9.24 16.42 -3.91
C PRO A 134 7.96 15.65 -3.60
N ALA A 135 7.08 16.24 -2.79
CA ALA A 135 5.74 15.73 -2.59
C ALA A 135 5.10 15.58 -3.98
N SER A 136 4.81 14.35 -4.34
CA SER A 136 4.15 14.00 -5.59
C SER A 136 2.83 14.76 -5.64
N ARG A 137 2.71 15.71 -6.58
CA ARG A 137 1.39 16.25 -6.93
C ARG A 137 0.53 15.09 -7.43
N PRO A 138 -0.79 15.09 -7.17
CA PRO A 138 -1.66 14.02 -7.62
C PRO A 138 -1.45 13.76 -9.13
N ASP A 139 -0.96 12.57 -9.46
CA ASP A 139 -0.87 12.05 -10.83
C ASP A 139 -2.28 12.07 -11.45
N ARG A 140 -2.40 12.32 -12.76
CA ARG A 140 -3.68 12.20 -13.48
C ARG A 140 -4.38 10.86 -13.24
N ARG A 141 -3.65 9.81 -12.86
CA ARG A 141 -4.23 8.50 -12.51
C ARG A 141 -5.14 8.48 -11.28
N THR A 142 -5.05 9.45 -10.36
CA THR A 142 -6.03 9.55 -9.25
C THR A 142 -7.35 10.20 -9.68
N ARG A 143 -7.45 10.77 -10.89
CA ARG A 143 -8.71 11.38 -11.38
C ARG A 143 -9.69 10.39 -12.01
N GLU A 144 -9.25 9.21 -12.42
CA GLU A 144 -10.12 8.27 -13.16
C GLU A 144 -10.91 7.30 -12.26
N CYS A 145 -10.62 7.23 -10.96
CA CYS A 145 -11.42 6.40 -10.03
C CYS A 145 -12.66 7.12 -9.46
N ASP A 146 -12.83 8.42 -9.70
CA ASP A 146 -13.90 9.22 -9.09
C ASP A 146 -15.21 9.27 -9.92
N CYS A 147 -15.34 8.42 -10.95
CA CYS A 147 -16.54 8.36 -11.79
C CYS A 147 -17.48 7.16 -11.53
N ALA A 148 -17.17 6.28 -10.56
CA ALA A 148 -17.98 5.09 -10.29
C ALA A 148 -18.93 5.22 -9.08
N ALA A 149 -19.32 6.45 -8.71
CA ALA A 149 -20.37 6.71 -7.73
C ALA A 149 -21.41 7.70 -8.28
N ARG A 150 -22.20 7.23 -9.25
CA ARG A 150 -23.55 7.75 -9.56
C ARG A 150 -24.48 6.60 -9.87
#